data_AF-A0A3R9PN05-F1
#
_entry.id   AF-A0A3R9PN05-F1
#
_cell.length_a   1.000
_cell.length_b   1.000
_cell.length_c   1.000
_cell.angle_alpha   90.00
_cell.angle_beta   90.00
_cell.angle_gamma   90.00
#
_symmetry.space_group_name_H-M   'P 1'
#
loop_
_entity.id
_entity.type
_entity.pdbx_description
1 polymer ?
#
loop_
_entity_poly.entity_id
_entity_poly.type
_entity_poly.pdbx_seq_one_letter_code
_entity_poly.pdbx_strand_id
1 'polypeptide(L)'
;MICATFRYVLFLLTALVFLTASSNQLDSPLLDAGKREQPATYELILEKETSNGVVVTKKKTETVWAVEDFWKKYRNWEVVDQNQGQIILRKPYENH
;
A
#
# COMPACT_ATOMS: atom_id res chain seq x y z
N MET A 1 36.62 23.30 29.96
CA MET A 1 36.18 22.34 28.91
C MET A 1 35.05 21.45 29.44
N ILE A 2 33.87 22.00 29.77
CA ILE A 2 32.72 21.23 30.32
C ILE A 2 31.42 21.49 29.51
N CYS A 3 31.38 22.50 28.63
CA CYS A 3 30.14 22.87 27.91
C CYS A 3 29.76 21.96 26.72
N ALA A 4 30.69 21.25 26.09
CA ALA A 4 30.41 20.47 24.87
C ALA A 4 29.81 19.09 25.17
N THR A 5 30.15 18.48 26.31
CA THR A 5 29.67 17.15 26.70
C THR A 5 28.22 17.17 27.15
N PHE A 6 27.77 18.28 27.77
CA PHE A 6 26.40 18.40 28.26
C PHE A 6 25.36 18.45 27.13
N ARG A 7 25.69 19.11 26.01
CA ARG A 7 24.86 19.09 24.79
C ARG A 7 24.81 17.70 24.16
N TYR A 8 25.92 16.99 24.15
CA TYR A 8 25.99 15.63 23.60
C TYR A 8 25.18 14.62 24.44
N VAL A 9 25.26 14.72 25.77
CA VAL A 9 24.49 13.86 26.69
C VAL A 9 22.99 14.13 26.58
N LEU A 10 22.57 15.40 26.45
CA LEU A 10 21.17 15.75 26.25
C LEU A 10 20.63 15.26 24.90
N PHE A 11 21.43 15.36 23.83
CA PHE A 11 21.06 14.86 22.50
C PHE A 11 20.96 13.33 22.45
N LEU A 12 21.84 12.62 23.17
CA LEU A 12 21.80 11.16 23.31
C LEU A 12 20.57 10.68 24.08
N LEU A 13 20.17 11.39 25.15
CA LEU A 13 18.97 11.05 25.91
C LEU A 13 17.68 11.22 25.08
N THR A 14 17.60 12.26 24.24
CA THR A 14 16.44 12.42 23.34
C THR A 14 16.43 11.38 22.23
N ALA A 15 17.57 11.00 21.68
CA ALA A 15 17.66 9.93 20.67
C ALA A 15 17.25 8.56 21.24
N LEU A 16 17.54 8.30 22.53
CA LEU A 16 17.15 7.06 23.20
C LEU A 16 15.63 6.94 23.38
N VAL A 17 14.93 8.03 23.68
CA VAL A 17 13.45 8.05 23.80
C VAL A 17 12.77 7.80 22.45
N PHE A 18 13.33 8.32 21.34
CA PHE A 18 12.81 8.03 19.99
C PHE A 18 13.09 6.58 19.56
N LEU A 19 14.16 5.95 20.03
CA LEU A 19 14.45 4.55 19.72
C LEU A 19 13.48 3.57 20.41
N THR A 20 12.89 3.94 21.55
CA THR A 20 11.93 3.10 22.28
C THR A 20 10.46 3.32 21.90
N ALA A 21 10.15 4.28 21.03
CA ALA A 21 8.78 4.62 20.66
C ALA A 21 8.26 3.88 19.40
N SER A 22 8.90 2.79 18.99
CA SER A 22 8.41 1.92 17.92
C SER A 22 8.71 0.45 18.21
N SER A 23 8.12 -0.06 19.29
CA SER A 23 7.94 -1.50 19.46
C SER A 23 6.61 -1.80 20.15
N ASN A 24 5.52 -1.36 19.53
CA ASN A 24 4.21 -1.98 19.70
C ASN A 24 4.05 -3.04 18.60
N GLN A 25 4.86 -4.10 18.67
CA GLN A 25 4.63 -5.30 17.86
C GLN A 25 4.46 -6.48 18.82
N LEU A 26 3.21 -6.66 19.25
CA LEU A 26 2.75 -7.86 19.92
C LEU A 26 2.12 -8.76 18.85
N ASP A 27 2.95 -9.23 17.91
CA ASP A 27 2.56 -10.28 16.98
C ASP A 27 2.84 -11.63 17.65
N SER A 28 1.77 -12.26 18.13
CA SER A 28 1.80 -13.60 18.71
C SER A 28 1.93 -14.65 17.60
N PRO A 29 2.89 -15.59 17.65
CA PRO A 29 3.27 -16.41 16.49
C PRO A 29 2.50 -17.73 16.33
N LEU A 30 1.31 -17.91 16.90
CA LEU A 30 0.59 -19.19 16.80
C LEU A 30 -0.89 -19.00 16.43
N LEU A 31 -1.24 -19.51 15.25
CA LEU A 31 -2.58 -19.70 14.67
C LEU A 31 -3.12 -18.58 13.74
N ASP A 32 -2.48 -18.39 12.58
CA ASP A 32 -3.28 -18.10 11.37
C ASP A 32 -2.82 -18.93 10.14
N ALA A 33 -2.51 -20.21 10.36
CA ALA A 33 -2.27 -21.16 9.28
C ALA A 33 -3.58 -21.74 8.70
N GLY A 34 -4.69 -20.98 8.77
CA GLY A 34 -6.02 -21.53 8.53
C GLY A 34 -7.16 -20.54 8.27
N LYS A 35 -6.94 -19.23 8.25
CA LYS A 35 -7.90 -18.32 7.64
C LYS A 35 -7.88 -18.57 6.13
N ARG A 36 -8.80 -19.43 5.68
CA ARG A 36 -9.16 -19.50 4.27
C ARG A 36 -9.47 -18.07 3.86
N GLU A 37 -8.59 -17.45 3.08
CA GLU A 37 -8.79 -16.10 2.57
C GLU A 37 -10.13 -16.14 1.84
N GLN A 38 -11.16 -15.56 2.47
CA GLN A 38 -12.45 -15.48 1.83
C GLN A 38 -12.25 -14.57 0.62
N PRO A 39 -12.75 -14.97 -0.56
CA PRO A 39 -12.53 -14.18 -1.75
C PRO A 39 -13.12 -12.78 -1.55
N ALA A 40 -12.27 -11.77 -1.65
CA ALA A 40 -12.68 -10.38 -1.50
C ALA A 40 -13.29 -9.89 -2.82
N THR A 41 -14.41 -9.18 -2.76
CA THR A 41 -15.06 -8.65 -3.96
C THR A 41 -14.87 -7.14 -4.01
N TYR A 42 -14.31 -6.64 -5.10
CA TYR A 42 -14.04 -5.22 -5.31
C TYR A 42 -14.74 -4.70 -6.56
N GLU A 43 -15.20 -3.46 -6.51
CA GLU A 43 -15.56 -2.68 -7.69
C GLU A 43 -14.27 -2.12 -8.31
N LEU A 44 -13.91 -2.62 -9.49
CA LEU A 44 -12.75 -2.17 -10.23
C LEU A 44 -13.17 -1.13 -11.27
N ILE A 45 -12.61 0.07 -11.16
CA ILE A 45 -12.77 1.16 -12.13
C ILE A 45 -11.47 1.24 -12.93
N LEU A 46 -11.54 0.89 -14.21
CA LEU A 46 -10.41 0.94 -15.13
C LEU A 46 -10.52 2.16 -16.02
N GLU A 47 -9.55 3.05 -15.97
CA GLU A 47 -9.46 4.24 -16.79
C GLU A 47 -8.33 4.09 -17.80
N LYS A 48 -8.62 4.35 -19.07
CA LYS A 48 -7.63 4.33 -20.14
C LYS A 48 -7.80 5.54 -21.03
N GLU A 49 -6.73 6.30 -21.20
CA GLU A 49 -6.67 7.34 -22.22
C GLU A 49 -6.39 6.71 -23.60
N THR A 50 -7.10 7.20 -24.61
CA THR A 50 -6.92 6.79 -26.01
C THR A 50 -6.06 7.80 -26.75
N SER A 51 -5.57 7.44 -27.94
CA SER A 51 -4.75 8.33 -28.79
C SER A 51 -5.42 9.65 -29.16
N ASN A 52 -6.75 9.73 -29.01
CA ASN A 52 -7.55 10.92 -29.30
C ASN A 52 -7.79 11.79 -28.06
N GLY A 53 -7.14 11.49 -26.93
CA GLY A 53 -7.33 12.21 -25.65
C GLY A 53 -8.65 11.87 -24.93
N VAL A 54 -9.40 10.86 -25.41
CA VAL A 54 -10.65 10.43 -24.77
C VAL A 54 -10.32 9.41 -23.68
N VAL A 55 -10.75 9.70 -22.44
CA VAL A 55 -10.66 8.77 -21.31
C VAL A 55 -11.85 7.82 -21.35
N VAL A 56 -11.55 6.54 -21.46
CA VAL A 56 -12.53 5.45 -21.41
C VAL A 56 -12.51 4.85 -20.00
N THR A 57 -13.64 4.95 -19.30
CA THR A 57 -13.82 4.37 -17.97
C THR A 57 -14.65 3.09 -18.06
N LYS A 58 -14.16 2.00 -17.45
CA LYS A 58 -14.85 0.72 -17.38
C LYS A 58 -14.98 0.27 -15.92
N LYS A 59 -16.21 0.15 -15.45
CA LYS A 59 -16.54 -0.39 -14.13
C LYS A 59 -16.84 -1.88 -14.23
N LYS A 60 -16.29 -2.68 -13.34
CA LYS A 60 -16.62 -4.11 -13.21
C LYS A 60 -16.43 -4.60 -11.79
N THR A 61 -17.20 -5.59 -11.41
CA THR A 61 -17.00 -6.30 -10.14
C THR A 61 -16.03 -7.46 -10.38
N GLU A 62 -14.97 -7.54 -9.59
CA GLU A 62 -13.98 -8.63 -9.67
C GLU A 62 -13.81 -9.28 -8.29
N THR A 63 -13.89 -10.60 -8.27
CA THR A 63 -13.68 -11.43 -7.08
C THR A 63 -12.21 -11.84 -7.03
N VAL A 64 -11.50 -11.38 -5.99
CA VAL A 64 -10.09 -11.60 -5.75
C VAL A 64 -9.92 -12.78 -4.80
N TRP A 65 -9.40 -13.88 -5.35
CA TRP A 65 -9.08 -15.10 -4.61
C TRP A 65 -7.70 -15.06 -3.96
N ALA A 66 -6.75 -14.40 -4.65
CA ALA A 66 -5.40 -14.19 -4.18
C ALA A 66 -4.98 -12.77 -4.59
N VAL A 67 -4.53 -11.99 -3.61
CA VAL A 67 -4.14 -10.59 -3.82
C VAL A 67 -2.95 -10.51 -4.80
N GLU A 68 -2.03 -11.46 -4.75
CA GLU A 68 -0.88 -11.52 -5.66
C GLU A 68 -1.29 -11.69 -7.13
N ASP A 69 -2.22 -12.61 -7.41
CA ASP A 69 -2.73 -12.85 -8.78
C ASP A 69 -3.48 -11.64 -9.33
N PHE A 70 -4.22 -10.95 -8.46
CA PHE A 70 -4.89 -9.70 -8.81
C PHE A 70 -3.87 -8.64 -9.23
N TRP A 71 -2.84 -8.38 -8.41
CA TRP A 71 -1.81 -7.40 -8.75
C TRP A 71 -0.99 -7.81 -9.96
N LYS A 72 -0.71 -9.10 -10.15
CA LYS A 72 -0.03 -9.64 -11.33
C LYS A 72 -0.74 -9.26 -12.64
N LYS A 73 -2.07 -9.28 -12.65
CA LYS A 73 -2.90 -8.91 -13.80
C LYS A 73 -2.84 -7.41 -14.13
N TYR A 74 -2.69 -6.57 -13.11
CA TYR A 74 -2.71 -5.12 -13.25
C TYR A 74 -1.36 -4.45 -12.99
N ARG A 75 -0.23 -5.19 -13.06
CA ARG A 75 1.11 -4.62 -12.76
C ARG A 75 1.49 -3.41 -13.61
N ASN A 76 0.98 -3.34 -14.83
CA ASN A 76 1.27 -2.23 -15.75
C ASN A 76 0.22 -1.11 -15.65
N TRP A 77 -0.65 -1.15 -14.64
CA TRP A 77 -1.64 -0.11 -14.36
C TRP A 77 -1.22 0.63 -13.09
N GLU A 78 -1.51 1.92 -13.06
CA GLU A 78 -1.28 2.79 -11.92
C GLU A 78 -2.50 2.77 -11.01
N VAL A 79 -2.30 2.65 -9.70
CA VAL A 79 -3.38 2.76 -8.71
C VAL A 79 -3.60 4.24 -8.44
N VAL A 80 -4.76 4.75 -8.84
CA VAL A 80 -5.15 6.16 -8.62
C VAL A 80 -5.76 6.32 -7.23
N ASP A 81 -6.62 5.38 -6.84
CA ASP A 81 -7.28 5.37 -5.54
C ASP A 81 -7.68 3.94 -5.16
N GLN A 82 -7.72 3.66 -3.87
CA GLN A 82 -8.15 2.38 -3.33
C GLN A 82 -8.83 2.58 -1.97
N ASN A 83 -10.03 2.04 -1.84
CA ASN A 83 -10.77 1.96 -0.58
C ASN A 83 -11.24 0.52 -0.31
N GLN A 84 -12.01 0.31 0.77
CA GLN A 84 -12.41 -1.02 1.23
C GLN A 84 -13.25 -1.81 0.21
N GLY A 85 -13.94 -1.15 -0.72
CA GLY A 85 -14.82 -1.79 -1.69
C GLY A 85 -14.51 -1.47 -3.15
N GLN A 86 -13.62 -0.52 -3.43
CA GLN A 86 -13.37 -0.02 -4.77
C GLN A 86 -11.89 0.23 -5.01
N ILE A 87 -11.44 -0.09 -6.22
CA ILE A 87 -10.08 0.14 -6.69
C ILE A 87 -10.17 0.88 -8.01
N ILE A 88 -9.52 2.03 -8.11
CA ILE A 88 -9.42 2.84 -9.32
C ILE A 88 -8.03 2.66 -9.90
N LEU A 89 -7.97 2.08 -11.10
CA LEU A 89 -6.74 1.86 -11.84
C LEU A 89 -6.74 2.68 -13.12
N ARG A 90 -5.61 3.32 -13.44
CA ARG A 90 -5.40 4.03 -14.69
C ARG A 90 -4.30 3.37 -15.50
N LYS A 91 -4.55 3.14 -16.78
CA LYS A 91 -3.51 2.66 -17.70
C LYS A 91 -2.63 3.84 -18.11
N PRO A 92 -1.30 3.79 -17.85
CA PRO A 92 -0.41 4.83 -18.34
C PRO A 92 -0.41 4.85 -19.87
N TYR A 93 -0.27 6.05 -20.44
CA TYR A 93 -0.08 6.22 -21.88
C TYR A 93 1.29 5.63 -22.25
N GLU A 94 1.29 4.50 -22.94
CA GLU A 94 2.50 3.87 -23.43
C GLU A 94 2.80 4.47 -24.81
N ASN A 95 3.79 5.37 -24.84
CA ASN A 95 4.31 5.94 -26.08
C ASN A 95 5.23 4.88 -26.70
N HIS A 96 4.77 4.21 -27.75
CA HIS A 96 5.57 3.24 -28.52
C HIS A 96 6.52 3.94 -29.48
#